data_AF-A0A550J6I7-F1
#
_entry.id   AF-A0A550J6I7-F1
#
_cell.length_a   1.000
_cell.length_b   1.000
_cell.length_c   1.000
_cell.angle_alpha   90.00
_cell.angle_beta   90.00
_cell.angle_gamma   90.00
#
_symmetry.space_group_name_H-M   'P 1'
#
loop_
_entity.id
_entity.type
_entity.pdbx_description
1 polymer ?
#
loop_
_entity_poly.entity_id
_entity_poly.type
_entity_poly.pdbx_seq_one_letter_code
_entity_poly.pdbx_strand_id
1 'polypeptide(L)'
;MFKIVDKPIHIDFLHGHHLHCMVCQIPSHLAMRDAACRLVDPEAGWQRIRSILELVREGQGNLKKCHFLIFPEAIMPLARVEDALEIIVSGFRPNSVVMFGIEHMRLSEYRDLLRRYPADNGEALASVEEDLDSGDIEQLPTNVAVTVVKEADGRTRIFLLAKSHPFVGEEHLDAQHDLYRGKVFPLFRCRPACFNFMPVICIDYVYRDVYQSNINHIIEKANQLFFQTRQRLDLLAVLQFNPKPEHRAFRDVVNGFYGEYLAYTPGVRDTITVFCNTSGESSGIVGNGTFSFGHSSVVIHQSHKIGPTTDPEFEVDDFGGLPVCRLRFGTATRLYYFNLPLFHELDPRTTRVPLKIHGIFRPEGDQWQRIEETGKMQM
;
A
#
# COMPACT_ATOMS: atom_id res chain seq x y z
N MET A 1 -1.05 11.67 17.38
CA MET A 1 -0.97 10.25 16.98
C MET A 1 -2.33 9.78 16.48
N PHE A 2 -2.38 9.05 15.36
CA PHE A 2 -3.63 8.47 14.87
C PHE A 2 -4.07 7.28 15.73
N LYS A 3 -5.35 6.94 15.66
CA LYS A 3 -5.95 5.76 16.30
C LYS A 3 -5.99 4.61 15.30
N ILE A 4 -5.46 3.45 15.68
CA ILE A 4 -5.63 2.21 14.91
C ILE A 4 -6.93 1.53 15.34
N VAL A 5 -7.82 1.29 14.38
CA VAL A 5 -9.14 0.70 14.58
C VAL A 5 -9.20 -0.69 13.95
N ASP A 6 -9.58 -1.69 14.73
CA ASP A 6 -9.73 -3.06 14.24
C ASP A 6 -10.96 -3.17 13.32
N LYS A 7 -10.75 -3.62 12.09
CA LYS A 7 -11.79 -3.86 11.07
C LYS A 7 -11.91 -5.36 10.81
N PRO A 8 -12.79 -6.10 11.51
CA PRO A 8 -13.02 -7.50 11.22
C PRO A 8 -13.63 -7.65 9.83
N ILE A 9 -13.04 -8.49 8.99
CA ILE A 9 -13.51 -8.77 7.63
C ILE A 9 -13.57 -10.29 7.39
N HIS A 10 -14.55 -10.73 6.60
CA HIS A 10 -14.75 -12.13 6.25
C HIS A 10 -13.93 -12.51 5.03
N ILE A 11 -12.68 -12.92 5.27
CA ILE A 11 -11.74 -13.35 4.23
C ILE A 11 -11.24 -14.75 4.59
N ASP A 12 -11.51 -15.68 3.68
CA ASP A 12 -11.15 -17.09 3.80
C ASP A 12 -10.03 -17.42 2.82
N PHE A 13 -8.85 -16.86 3.10
CA PHE A 13 -7.64 -17.31 2.44
C PHE A 13 -7.35 -18.76 2.84
N LEU A 14 -7.37 -19.66 1.85
CA LEU A 14 -7.14 -21.08 2.09
C LEU A 14 -5.76 -21.30 2.74
N HIS A 15 -5.76 -21.96 3.90
CA HIS A 15 -4.54 -22.34 4.61
C HIS A 15 -3.61 -23.16 3.71
N GLY A 16 -2.33 -22.81 3.68
CA GLY A 16 -1.31 -23.49 2.86
C GLY A 16 -1.26 -23.08 1.38
N HIS A 17 -2.14 -22.19 0.92
CA HIS A 17 -2.06 -21.62 -0.42
C HIS A 17 -1.26 -20.32 -0.46
N HIS A 18 -0.57 -20.08 -1.57
CA HIS A 18 0.11 -18.82 -1.82
C HIS A 18 -0.91 -17.68 -1.92
N LEU A 19 -0.78 -16.68 -1.04
CA LEU A 19 -1.38 -15.39 -1.30
C LEU A 19 -0.61 -14.71 -2.42
N HIS A 20 -1.30 -14.01 -3.30
CA HIS A 20 -0.67 -13.34 -4.42
C HIS A 20 -1.00 -11.86 -4.41
N CYS A 21 0.02 -11.06 -4.67
CA CYS A 21 -0.03 -9.62 -4.71
C CYS A 21 0.39 -9.14 -6.11
N MET A 22 -0.31 -8.15 -6.62
CA MET A 22 0.10 -7.35 -7.76
C MET A 22 0.36 -5.91 -7.30
N VAL A 23 1.59 -5.45 -7.48
CA VAL A 23 1.99 -4.04 -7.27
C VAL A 23 1.99 -3.33 -8.61
N CYS A 24 1.25 -2.23 -8.70
CA CYS A 24 1.09 -1.44 -9.91
C CYS A 24 2.05 -0.25 -9.87
N GLN A 25 3.30 -0.45 -10.28
CA GLN A 25 4.25 0.66 -10.44
C GLN A 25 3.95 1.41 -11.74
N ILE A 26 3.01 2.34 -11.68
CA ILE A 26 2.55 3.16 -12.80
C ILE A 26 2.81 4.64 -12.56
N PRO A 27 2.89 5.48 -13.60
CA PRO A 27 3.20 6.88 -13.40
C PRO A 27 1.99 7.63 -12.87
N SER A 28 2.27 8.70 -12.12
CA SER A 28 1.32 9.77 -11.86
C SER A 28 1.99 11.12 -12.12
N HIS A 29 1.22 12.02 -12.72
CA HIS A 29 1.67 13.37 -13.02
C HIS A 29 0.79 14.33 -12.25
N LEU A 30 1.37 14.92 -11.21
CA LEU A 30 0.67 15.85 -10.33
C LEU A 30 1.04 17.28 -10.66
N ALA A 31 0.13 18.21 -10.40
CA ALA A 31 0.41 19.62 -10.39
C ALA A 31 -0.31 20.25 -9.19
N MET A 32 0.31 21.28 -8.62
CA MET A 32 -0.34 22.06 -7.59
C MET A 32 -1.41 22.95 -8.22
N ARG A 33 -2.67 22.73 -7.86
CA ARG A 33 -3.84 23.51 -8.30
C ARG A 33 -4.76 23.72 -7.10
N ASP A 34 -5.17 24.96 -6.86
CA ASP A 34 -6.06 25.31 -5.74
C ASP A 34 -5.54 24.80 -4.38
N ALA A 35 -4.24 24.98 -4.11
CA ALA A 35 -3.54 24.47 -2.93
C ALA A 35 -3.57 22.93 -2.76
N ALA A 36 -3.97 22.17 -3.79
CA ALA A 36 -4.05 20.71 -3.78
C ALA A 36 -3.21 20.07 -4.89
N CYS A 37 -2.63 18.88 -4.63
CA CYS A 37 -2.01 18.06 -5.66
C CYS A 37 -3.08 17.36 -6.50
N ARG A 38 -3.28 17.82 -7.73
CA ARG A 38 -4.26 17.28 -8.69
C ARG A 38 -3.57 16.59 -9.86
N LEU A 39 -4.24 15.61 -10.46
CA LEU A 39 -3.74 14.97 -11.68
C LEU A 39 -3.71 15.95 -12.85
N VAL A 40 -2.62 15.93 -13.61
CA VAL A 40 -2.46 16.76 -14.82
C VAL A 40 -3.37 16.27 -15.95
N ASP A 41 -3.40 14.96 -16.15
CA ASP A 41 -4.24 14.27 -17.14
C ASP A 41 -5.02 13.13 -16.47
N PRO A 42 -6.16 13.44 -15.82
CA PRO A 42 -6.94 12.44 -15.09
C PRO A 42 -7.51 11.36 -15.99
N GLU A 43 -7.84 11.67 -17.25
CA GLU A 43 -8.45 10.68 -18.15
C GLU A 43 -7.42 9.66 -18.65
N ALA A 44 -6.22 10.09 -19.03
CA ALA A 44 -5.15 9.15 -19.37
C ALA A 44 -4.74 8.28 -18.17
N GLY A 45 -4.69 8.86 -16.97
CA GLY A 45 -4.49 8.11 -15.72
C GLY A 45 -5.59 7.07 -15.51
N TRP A 46 -6.85 7.45 -15.70
CA TRP A 46 -7.99 6.55 -15.60
C TRP A 46 -7.94 5.39 -16.58
N GLN A 47 -7.69 5.63 -17.87
CA GLN A 47 -7.64 4.56 -18.87
C GLN A 47 -6.57 3.52 -18.53
N ARG A 48 -5.43 3.97 -17.99
CA ARG A 48 -4.37 3.07 -17.51
C ARG A 48 -4.80 2.24 -16.31
N ILE A 49 -5.48 2.84 -15.33
CA ILE A 49 -6.00 2.13 -14.16
C ILE A 49 -7.06 1.13 -14.59
N ARG A 50 -7.99 1.56 -15.43
CA ARG A 50 -9.05 0.73 -15.99
C ARG A 50 -8.47 -0.48 -16.71
N SER A 51 -7.46 -0.33 -17.55
CA SER A 51 -6.86 -1.48 -18.26
C SER A 51 -6.21 -2.49 -17.31
N ILE A 52 -5.70 -2.07 -16.15
CA ILE A 52 -5.20 -2.97 -15.10
C ILE A 52 -6.35 -3.68 -14.38
N LEU A 53 -7.41 -2.95 -14.02
CA LEU A 53 -8.59 -3.55 -13.41
C LEU A 53 -9.21 -4.61 -14.34
N GLU A 54 -9.23 -4.33 -15.65
CA GLU A 54 -9.70 -5.25 -16.68
C GLU A 54 -8.81 -6.49 -16.80
N LEU A 55 -7.49 -6.33 -16.83
CA LEU A 55 -6.53 -7.43 -16.82
C LEU A 55 -6.76 -8.39 -15.64
N VAL A 56 -6.96 -7.84 -14.43
CA VAL A 56 -7.20 -8.63 -13.22
C VAL A 56 -8.59 -9.26 -13.24
N ARG A 57 -9.61 -8.55 -13.73
CA ARG A 57 -10.98 -9.04 -13.90
C ARG A 57 -11.03 -10.25 -14.84
N GLU A 58 -10.38 -10.17 -16.01
CA GLU A 58 -10.28 -11.29 -16.95
C GLU A 58 -9.58 -12.50 -16.29
N GLY A 59 -8.58 -12.23 -15.45
CA GLY A 59 -7.99 -13.23 -14.55
C GLY A 59 -7.31 -14.38 -15.28
N GLN A 60 -6.78 -14.15 -16.48
CA GLN A 60 -6.14 -15.19 -17.28
C GLN A 60 -5.00 -15.88 -16.50
N GLY A 61 -4.90 -17.21 -16.61
CA GLY A 61 -3.88 -18.00 -15.94
C GLY A 61 -3.95 -17.93 -14.41
N ASN A 62 -2.88 -17.44 -13.78
CA ASN A 62 -2.79 -17.30 -12.32
C ASN A 62 -3.40 -15.98 -11.79
N LEU A 63 -3.68 -14.99 -12.65
CA LEU A 63 -4.24 -13.72 -12.21
C LEU A 63 -5.62 -13.85 -11.55
N LYS A 64 -6.38 -14.92 -11.86
CA LYS A 64 -7.57 -15.32 -11.09
C LYS A 64 -7.35 -15.57 -9.60
N LYS A 65 -6.10 -15.66 -9.16
CA LYS A 65 -5.67 -15.81 -7.76
C LYS A 65 -5.08 -14.51 -7.21
N CYS A 66 -5.29 -13.36 -7.85
CA CYS A 66 -4.83 -12.08 -7.34
C CYS A 66 -5.62 -11.73 -6.07
N HIS A 67 -4.98 -11.85 -4.91
CA HIS A 67 -5.60 -11.59 -3.61
C HIS A 67 -5.44 -10.13 -3.20
N PHE A 68 -4.30 -9.51 -3.55
CA PHE A 68 -4.01 -8.10 -3.29
C PHE A 68 -3.67 -7.41 -4.60
N LEU A 69 -4.37 -6.33 -4.93
CA LEU A 69 -4.03 -5.42 -6.01
C LEU A 69 -3.75 -4.04 -5.40
N ILE A 70 -2.50 -3.59 -5.49
CA ILE A 70 -2.05 -2.37 -4.81
C ILE A 70 -1.61 -1.36 -5.86
N PHE A 71 -2.29 -0.22 -5.86
CA PHE A 71 -1.92 0.95 -6.64
C PHE A 71 -1.23 2.00 -5.75
N PRO A 72 -0.42 2.90 -6.34
CA PRO A 72 0.29 3.92 -5.58
C PRO A 72 -0.65 5.00 -5.01
N GLU A 73 -0.05 5.93 -4.26
CA GLU A 73 -0.71 7.13 -3.75
C GLU A 73 -1.04 8.11 -4.90
N ALA A 74 -2.15 8.85 -4.79
CA ALA A 74 -2.52 9.94 -5.70
C ALA A 74 -2.49 9.55 -7.19
N ILE A 75 -3.06 8.39 -7.52
CA ILE A 75 -3.15 7.88 -8.91
C ILE A 75 -4.58 7.89 -9.44
N MET A 76 -5.58 7.67 -8.57
CA MET A 76 -6.97 7.57 -8.97
C MET A 76 -7.60 8.98 -9.09
N PRO A 77 -8.15 9.36 -10.24
CA PRO A 77 -8.95 10.57 -10.35
C PRO A 77 -10.19 10.49 -9.48
N LEU A 78 -10.52 11.56 -8.76
CA LEU A 78 -11.67 11.57 -7.86
C LEU A 78 -12.98 11.25 -8.60
N ALA A 79 -13.14 11.81 -9.80
CA ALA A 79 -14.32 11.61 -10.64
C ALA A 79 -14.50 10.15 -11.12
N ARG A 80 -13.49 9.30 -10.98
CA ARG A 80 -13.47 7.91 -11.48
C ARG A 80 -13.51 6.87 -10.37
N VAL A 81 -13.61 7.29 -9.11
CA VAL A 81 -13.67 6.36 -7.96
C VAL A 81 -14.87 5.42 -8.08
N GLU A 82 -16.06 5.93 -8.40
CA GLU A 82 -17.26 5.09 -8.55
C GLU A 82 -17.15 4.13 -9.74
N ASP A 83 -16.61 4.58 -10.87
CA ASP A 83 -16.36 3.73 -12.05
C ASP A 83 -15.40 2.56 -11.68
N ALA A 84 -14.35 2.85 -10.91
CA ALA A 84 -13.42 1.84 -10.41
C ALA A 84 -14.08 0.85 -9.45
N LEU A 85 -14.89 1.36 -8.52
CA LEU A 85 -15.65 0.53 -7.58
C LEU A 85 -16.63 -0.39 -8.31
N GLU A 86 -17.32 0.08 -9.34
CA GLU A 86 -18.22 -0.74 -10.15
C GLU A 86 -17.48 -1.91 -10.82
N ILE A 87 -16.32 -1.66 -11.43
CA ILE A 87 -15.50 -2.71 -12.06
C ILE A 87 -15.04 -3.74 -11.01
N ILE A 88 -14.60 -3.29 -9.84
CA ILE A 88 -14.12 -4.18 -8.77
C ILE A 88 -15.29 -5.01 -8.21
N VAL A 89 -16.41 -4.37 -7.86
CA VAL A 89 -17.59 -5.02 -7.28
C VAL A 89 -18.16 -6.06 -8.24
N SER A 90 -18.33 -5.71 -9.53
CA SER A 90 -18.92 -6.61 -10.52
C SER A 90 -17.96 -7.70 -11.00
N GLY A 91 -16.67 -7.40 -11.11
CA GLY A 91 -15.71 -8.22 -11.84
C GLY A 91 -14.77 -9.07 -10.99
N PHE A 92 -14.42 -8.64 -9.78
CA PHE A 92 -13.37 -9.30 -9.01
C PHE A 92 -13.90 -10.54 -8.30
N ARG A 93 -13.02 -11.49 -7.98
CA ARG A 93 -13.40 -12.71 -7.25
C ARG A 93 -13.50 -12.43 -5.74
N PRO A 94 -14.33 -13.18 -5.01
CA PRO A 94 -14.26 -13.21 -3.55
C PRO A 94 -12.85 -13.46 -3.02
N ASN A 95 -12.59 -13.02 -1.79
CA ASN A 95 -11.27 -13.04 -1.16
C ASN A 95 -10.22 -12.19 -1.90
N SER A 96 -10.62 -11.00 -2.34
CA SER A 96 -9.72 -10.02 -2.96
C SER A 96 -9.74 -8.68 -2.25
N VAL A 97 -8.59 -8.03 -2.18
CA VAL A 97 -8.39 -6.70 -1.62
C VAL A 97 -7.75 -5.80 -2.69
N VAL A 98 -8.34 -4.64 -2.91
CA VAL A 98 -7.81 -3.62 -3.83
C VAL A 98 -7.52 -2.36 -3.03
N MET A 99 -6.33 -1.79 -3.18
CA MET A 99 -5.91 -0.56 -2.50
C MET A 99 -5.46 0.47 -3.53
N PHE A 100 -5.93 1.71 -3.42
CA PHE A 100 -5.50 2.80 -4.30
C PHE A 100 -5.58 4.16 -3.63
N GLY A 101 -4.64 5.05 -3.95
CA GLY A 101 -4.69 6.45 -3.54
C GLY A 101 -5.48 7.30 -4.53
N ILE A 102 -6.34 8.17 -4.03
CA ILE A 102 -7.06 9.19 -4.79
C ILE A 102 -6.19 10.44 -4.86
N GLU A 103 -6.26 11.18 -5.97
CA GLU A 103 -5.74 12.56 -6.00
C GLU A 103 -6.30 13.40 -4.83
N HIS A 104 -5.65 14.52 -4.49
CA HIS A 104 -6.14 15.32 -3.35
C HIS A 104 -7.57 15.80 -3.59
N MET A 105 -8.38 15.76 -2.55
CA MET A 105 -9.75 16.24 -2.53
C MET A 105 -10.00 17.15 -1.34
N ARG A 106 -11.07 17.92 -1.31
CA ARG A 106 -11.43 18.74 -0.15
C ARG A 106 -11.93 17.87 0.99
N LEU A 107 -11.76 18.32 2.23
CA LEU A 107 -12.27 17.62 3.41
C LEU A 107 -13.79 17.39 3.35
N SER A 108 -14.54 18.35 2.82
CA SER A 108 -15.97 18.21 2.55
C SER A 108 -16.28 17.02 1.61
N GLU A 109 -15.53 16.88 0.51
CA GLU A 109 -15.68 15.75 -0.42
C GLU A 109 -15.30 14.42 0.25
N TYR A 110 -14.28 14.41 1.11
CA TYR A 110 -13.88 13.23 1.90
C TYR A 110 -14.98 12.82 2.89
N ARG A 111 -15.57 13.79 3.62
CA ARG A 111 -16.75 13.56 4.49
C ARG A 111 -17.90 12.93 3.70
N ASP A 112 -18.17 13.43 2.51
CA ASP A 112 -19.27 12.93 1.68
C ASP A 112 -19.00 11.50 1.17
N LEU A 113 -17.74 11.12 0.90
CA LEU A 113 -17.37 9.73 0.64
C LEU A 113 -17.56 8.85 1.89
N LEU A 114 -17.14 9.30 3.07
CA LEU A 114 -17.32 8.56 4.31
C LEU A 114 -18.81 8.29 4.60
N ARG A 115 -19.68 9.28 4.35
CA ARG A 115 -21.15 9.17 4.51
C ARG A 115 -21.81 8.20 3.54
N ARG A 116 -21.20 7.91 2.38
CA ARG A 116 -21.69 6.87 1.45
C ARG A 116 -21.47 5.46 1.99
N TYR A 117 -20.40 5.27 2.77
CA TYR A 117 -20.00 3.96 3.31
C TYR A 117 -19.91 3.96 4.85
N PRO A 118 -20.98 4.36 5.57
CA PRO A 118 -20.89 4.65 7.00
C PRO A 118 -20.65 3.38 7.84
N ALA A 119 -21.16 2.22 7.39
CA ALA A 119 -20.98 0.95 8.07
C ALA A 119 -19.51 0.51 8.17
N ASP A 120 -18.68 0.91 7.22
CA ASP A 120 -17.27 0.57 7.17
C ASP A 120 -16.37 1.66 7.77
N ASN A 121 -16.87 2.91 7.81
CA ASN A 121 -16.06 4.10 8.09
C ASN A 121 -16.53 4.95 9.27
N GLY A 122 -17.44 4.45 10.12
CA GLY A 122 -18.05 5.23 11.20
C GLY A 122 -17.09 5.98 12.12
N GLU A 123 -15.94 5.39 12.48
CA GLU A 123 -14.93 6.03 13.34
C GLU A 123 -14.20 7.17 12.62
N ALA A 124 -13.91 7.00 11.32
CA ALA A 124 -13.29 8.05 10.51
C ALA A 124 -14.28 9.18 10.25
N LEU A 125 -15.55 8.86 9.99
CA LEU A 125 -16.63 9.84 9.85
C LEU A 125 -16.81 10.66 11.12
N ALA A 126 -16.93 10.01 12.28
CA ALA A 126 -17.07 10.69 13.57
C ALA A 126 -15.88 11.62 13.84
N SER A 127 -14.65 11.17 13.56
CA SER A 127 -13.45 12.01 13.72
C SER A 127 -13.45 13.24 12.80
N VAL A 128 -13.95 13.11 11.57
CA VAL A 128 -14.04 14.25 10.63
C VAL A 128 -15.15 15.21 11.04
N GLU A 129 -16.28 14.69 11.51
CA GLU A 129 -17.40 15.52 11.99
C GLU A 129 -17.02 16.31 13.25
N GLU A 130 -16.26 15.72 14.18
CA GLU A 130 -15.69 16.42 15.34
C GLU A 130 -14.74 17.55 14.91
N ASP A 131 -13.87 17.30 13.93
CA ASP A 131 -12.92 18.32 13.44
C ASP A 131 -13.62 19.48 12.73
N LEU A 132 -14.68 19.18 11.96
CA LEU A 132 -15.47 20.19 11.27
C LEU A 132 -16.33 21.04 12.21
N ASP A 133 -16.75 20.49 13.35
CA ASP A 133 -17.43 21.26 14.40
C ASP A 133 -16.46 22.24 15.10
N SER A 134 -15.15 21.94 15.06
CA SER A 134 -14.11 22.76 15.71
C SER A 134 -13.64 23.98 14.90
N GLY A 135 -13.99 24.08 13.61
CA GLY A 135 -13.64 25.24 12.79
C GLY A 135 -13.87 25.09 11.28
N ASP A 136 -13.62 26.18 10.55
CA ASP A 136 -13.85 26.29 9.11
C ASP A 136 -12.74 25.61 8.27
N ILE A 137 -12.70 24.28 8.29
CA ILE A 137 -11.66 23.48 7.62
C ILE A 137 -12.18 22.66 6.42
N GLU A 138 -13.43 22.88 5.99
CA GLU A 138 -14.08 22.11 4.91
C GLU A 138 -13.33 22.09 3.56
N GLN A 139 -12.53 23.13 3.32
CA GLN A 139 -11.79 23.31 2.08
C GLN A 139 -10.36 22.76 2.15
N LEU A 140 -9.90 22.30 3.32
CA LEU A 140 -8.55 21.76 3.44
C LEU A 140 -8.37 20.57 2.49
N PRO A 141 -7.32 20.57 1.66
CA PRO A 141 -7.03 19.43 0.83
C PRO A 141 -6.64 18.23 1.70
N THR A 142 -7.13 17.07 1.29
CA THR A 142 -7.09 15.80 2.00
C THR A 142 -6.55 14.76 1.05
N ASN A 143 -5.51 14.04 1.48
CA ASN A 143 -4.93 12.94 0.75
C ASN A 143 -5.54 11.63 1.26
N VAL A 144 -6.19 10.89 0.36
CA VAL A 144 -7.07 9.76 0.72
C VAL A 144 -6.64 8.49 -0.03
N ALA A 145 -6.69 7.35 0.65
CA ALA A 145 -6.64 6.04 0.05
C ALA A 145 -7.94 5.26 0.31
N VAL A 146 -8.27 4.39 -0.64
CA VAL A 146 -9.40 3.46 -0.55
C VAL A 146 -8.86 2.05 -0.41
N THR A 147 -9.48 1.25 0.46
CA THR A 147 -9.33 -0.20 0.50
C THR A 147 -10.68 -0.85 0.24
N VAL A 148 -10.79 -1.56 -0.87
CA VAL A 148 -11.97 -2.33 -1.26
C VAL A 148 -11.72 -3.79 -0.91
N VAL A 149 -12.61 -4.39 -0.13
CA VAL A 149 -12.53 -5.79 0.29
C VAL A 149 -13.73 -6.54 -0.27
N LYS A 150 -13.48 -7.55 -1.11
CA LYS A 150 -14.50 -8.51 -1.53
C LYS A 150 -14.40 -9.74 -0.65
N GLU A 151 -15.32 -9.84 0.31
CA GLU A 151 -15.38 -10.90 1.31
C GLU A 151 -15.74 -12.26 0.69
N ALA A 152 -15.51 -13.33 1.43
CA ALA A 152 -15.70 -14.71 0.98
C ALA A 152 -17.16 -15.02 0.58
N ASP A 153 -18.12 -14.36 1.24
CA ASP A 153 -19.57 -14.46 0.95
C ASP A 153 -20.01 -13.58 -0.24
N GLY A 154 -19.08 -12.87 -0.88
CA GLY A 154 -19.33 -11.98 -2.00
C GLY A 154 -19.70 -10.56 -1.61
N ARG A 155 -19.87 -10.24 -0.31
CA ARG A 155 -20.08 -8.87 0.14
C ARG A 155 -18.86 -8.03 -0.20
N THR A 156 -19.09 -6.80 -0.68
CA THR A 156 -18.03 -5.82 -0.86
C THR A 156 -18.10 -4.77 0.24
N ARG A 157 -16.94 -4.41 0.79
CA ARG A 157 -16.77 -3.42 1.85
C ARG A 157 -15.73 -2.40 1.44
N ILE A 158 -15.98 -1.13 1.75
CA ILE A 158 -15.21 0.00 1.23
C ILE A 158 -14.74 0.84 2.41
N PHE A 159 -13.42 0.89 2.59
CA PHE A 159 -12.78 1.61 3.69
C PHE A 159 -11.95 2.77 3.15
N LEU A 160 -11.98 3.87 3.88
CA LEU A 160 -11.34 5.12 3.52
C LEU A 160 -10.32 5.50 4.59
N LEU A 161 -9.17 5.97 4.15
CA LEU A 161 -8.04 6.37 4.99
C LEU A 161 -7.55 7.73 4.53
N ALA A 162 -7.54 8.73 5.41
CA ALA A 162 -6.85 9.99 5.17
C ALA A 162 -5.41 9.93 5.73
N LYS A 163 -4.45 10.45 4.97
CA LYS A 163 -3.03 10.53 5.33
C LYS A 163 -2.86 11.32 6.64
N SER A 164 -2.08 10.80 7.58
CA SER A 164 -1.92 11.44 8.90
C SER A 164 -0.97 12.63 8.87
N HIS A 165 0.09 12.53 8.07
CA HIS A 165 1.10 13.57 7.93
C HIS A 165 1.24 13.91 6.45
N PRO A 166 0.32 14.72 5.91
CA PRO A 166 0.43 15.18 4.55
C PRO A 166 1.68 16.05 4.37
N PHE A 167 2.32 15.98 3.19
CA PHE A 167 3.62 16.61 2.97
C PHE A 167 3.66 17.27 1.60
N VAL A 168 3.85 18.60 1.58
CA VAL A 168 3.99 19.41 0.36
C VAL A 168 5.46 19.77 0.16
N GLY A 169 6.27 18.76 -0.16
CA GLY A 169 7.67 18.95 -0.54
C GLY A 169 8.66 18.94 0.63
N GLU A 170 9.76 18.21 0.43
CA GLU A 170 10.93 18.28 1.29
C GLU A 170 11.55 19.67 1.10
N GLU A 171 11.89 20.33 2.21
CA GLU A 171 12.78 21.52 2.26
C GLU A 171 12.13 22.92 2.23
N HIS A 172 10.80 23.07 2.39
CA HIS A 172 10.18 24.39 2.58
C HIS A 172 9.38 24.50 3.89
N LEU A 173 9.37 25.70 4.48
CA LEU A 173 8.51 26.01 5.61
C LEU A 173 7.05 25.81 5.19
N ASP A 174 6.37 24.89 5.90
CA ASP A 174 4.96 24.48 5.75
C ASP A 174 3.95 25.60 6.09
N ALA A 175 4.37 26.87 6.00
CA ALA A 175 3.59 28.03 6.41
C ALA A 175 2.53 28.45 5.38
N GLN A 176 2.39 27.73 4.25
CA GLN A 176 1.56 28.17 3.13
C GLN A 176 0.48 27.16 2.69
N HIS A 177 0.49 25.90 3.15
CA HIS A 177 -0.45 24.88 2.67
C HIS A 177 -0.88 23.91 3.77
N ASP A 178 -1.89 24.28 4.57
CA ASP A 178 -2.51 23.36 5.51
C ASP A 178 -3.22 22.22 4.76
N LEU A 179 -2.87 20.99 5.10
CA LEU A 179 -3.52 19.78 4.61
C LEU A 179 -4.19 19.06 5.78
N TYR A 180 -5.37 18.48 5.55
CA TYR A 180 -6.10 17.75 6.59
C TYR A 180 -5.30 16.52 7.04
N ARG A 181 -5.22 16.33 8.37
CA ARG A 181 -4.48 15.24 9.00
C ARG A 181 -5.45 14.15 9.44
N GLY A 182 -5.42 13.00 8.76
CA GLY A 182 -6.22 11.85 9.13
C GLY A 182 -5.84 11.27 10.49
N LYS A 183 -6.85 10.91 11.28
CA LYS A 183 -6.69 10.43 12.67
C LYS A 183 -7.09 8.97 12.88
N VAL A 184 -7.62 8.29 11.86
CA VAL A 184 -8.18 6.93 11.99
C VAL A 184 -7.58 6.02 10.93
N PHE A 185 -6.91 4.95 11.37
CA PHE A 185 -6.21 4.01 10.50
C PHE A 185 -6.77 2.59 10.70
N PRO A 186 -7.23 1.91 9.64
CA PRO A 186 -7.82 0.58 9.77
C PRO A 186 -6.74 -0.51 9.88
N LEU A 187 -6.85 -1.37 10.90
CA LEU A 187 -6.17 -2.66 10.96
C LEU A 187 -7.18 -3.75 10.58
N PHE A 188 -7.01 -4.34 9.40
CA PHE A 188 -7.91 -5.36 8.90
C PHE A 188 -7.61 -6.72 9.51
N ARG A 189 -8.65 -7.31 10.13
CA ARG A 189 -8.57 -8.60 10.82
C ARG A 189 -9.31 -9.65 9.99
N CYS A 190 -8.58 -10.39 9.13
CA CYS A 190 -9.20 -11.42 8.31
C CYS A 190 -9.64 -12.61 9.16
N ARG A 191 -10.92 -12.98 9.05
CA ARG A 191 -11.49 -14.18 9.65
C ARG A 191 -12.13 -15.05 8.56
N PRO A 192 -11.92 -16.37 8.57
CA PRO A 192 -11.17 -17.15 9.58
C PRO A 192 -9.64 -17.19 9.35
N ALA A 193 -9.11 -16.64 8.25
CA ALA A 193 -7.72 -16.84 7.81
C ALA A 193 -6.61 -16.32 8.75
N CYS A 194 -6.94 -15.50 9.76
CA CYS A 194 -5.99 -14.90 10.71
C CYS A 194 -4.86 -14.07 10.07
N PHE A 195 -4.99 -13.65 8.81
CA PHE A 195 -4.05 -12.81 8.09
C PHE A 195 -4.40 -11.33 8.28
N ASN A 196 -3.58 -10.56 8.98
CA ASN A 196 -3.89 -9.17 9.32
C ASN A 196 -3.08 -8.21 8.47
N PHE A 197 -3.74 -7.17 7.97
CA PHE A 197 -3.05 -6.19 7.13
C PHE A 197 -3.48 -4.77 7.42
N MET A 198 -2.61 -3.83 7.05
CA MET A 198 -2.83 -2.41 7.27
C MET A 198 -2.27 -1.62 6.07
N PRO A 199 -3.07 -0.73 5.45
CA PRO A 199 -2.56 0.26 4.50
C PRO A 199 -2.07 1.51 5.24
N VAL A 200 -1.02 2.14 4.73
CA VAL A 200 -0.53 3.47 5.11
C VAL A 200 -0.10 4.25 3.87
N ILE A 201 -0.05 5.58 3.96
CA ILE A 201 0.24 6.44 2.80
C ILE A 201 1.61 7.11 2.95
N CYS A 202 2.56 6.66 2.13
CA CYS A 202 3.89 7.24 1.94
C CYS A 202 4.62 7.64 3.23
N ILE A 203 4.61 8.93 3.56
CA ILE A 203 5.35 9.46 4.70
C ILE A 203 4.76 9.02 6.04
N ASP A 204 3.50 8.56 6.07
CA ASP A 204 2.90 7.96 7.27
C ASP A 204 3.75 6.79 7.80
N TYR A 205 4.45 6.07 6.92
CA TYR A 205 5.37 5.00 7.30
C TYR A 205 6.60 5.50 8.04
N VAL A 206 7.20 6.62 7.60
CA VAL A 206 8.47 7.14 8.16
C VAL A 206 8.31 8.29 9.14
N TYR A 207 7.09 8.80 9.30
CA TYR A 207 6.86 9.98 10.13
C TYR A 207 7.21 9.71 11.59
N ARG A 208 8.05 10.60 12.12
CA ARG A 208 8.42 10.67 13.52
C ARG A 208 8.78 12.11 13.88
N ASP A 209 8.42 12.50 15.10
CA ASP A 209 8.92 13.71 15.76
C ASP A 209 9.63 13.31 17.07
N VAL A 210 9.94 14.29 17.92
CA VAL A 210 10.65 14.05 19.19
C VAL A 210 9.83 13.22 20.18
N TYR A 211 8.50 13.16 20.02
CA TYR A 211 7.55 12.57 20.97
C TYR A 211 6.82 11.34 20.42
N GLN A 212 6.63 11.25 19.10
CA GLN A 212 5.85 10.18 18.47
C GLN A 212 6.49 9.63 17.20
N SER A 213 6.19 8.36 16.92
CA SER A 213 6.59 7.66 15.71
C SER A 213 5.42 6.82 15.25
N ASN A 214 4.99 7.03 14.00
CA ASN A 214 3.86 6.30 13.44
C ASN A 214 4.14 4.80 13.38
N ILE A 215 5.36 4.42 12.99
CA ILE A 215 5.75 3.01 12.93
C ILE A 215 5.78 2.37 14.34
N ASN A 216 6.21 3.11 15.37
CA ASN A 216 6.21 2.60 16.74
C ASN A 216 4.78 2.33 17.21
N HIS A 217 3.83 3.20 16.87
CA HIS A 217 2.42 2.99 17.21
C HIS A 217 1.84 1.73 16.52
N ILE A 218 2.22 1.47 15.27
CA ILE A 218 1.86 0.24 14.55
C ILE A 218 2.46 -0.99 15.25
N ILE A 219 3.75 -0.94 15.62
CA ILE A 219 4.42 -2.02 16.36
C ILE A 219 3.71 -2.31 17.68
N GLU A 220 3.38 -1.27 18.45
CA GLU A 220 2.68 -1.41 19.74
C GLU A 220 1.31 -2.07 19.58
N LYS A 221 0.51 -1.62 18.60
CA LYS A 221 -0.81 -2.23 18.32
C LYS A 221 -0.67 -3.67 17.86
N ALA A 222 0.30 -3.98 17.02
CA ALA A 222 0.57 -5.34 16.58
C ALA A 222 1.04 -6.24 17.74
N ASN A 223 1.83 -5.72 18.68
CA ASN A 223 2.20 -6.43 19.90
C ASN A 223 0.99 -6.71 20.79
N GLN A 224 0.11 -5.72 20.99
CA GLN A 224 -1.14 -5.91 21.72
C GLN A 224 -1.96 -7.04 21.10
N LEU A 225 -2.06 -7.06 19.76
CA LEU A 225 -2.72 -8.11 18.99
C LEU A 225 -2.14 -9.50 19.28
N PHE A 226 -0.82 -9.59 19.29
CA PHE A 226 -0.09 -10.82 19.53
C PHE A 226 -0.28 -11.33 20.94
N PHE A 227 -0.15 -10.47 21.95
CA PHE A 227 -0.33 -10.89 23.33
C PHE A 227 -1.77 -11.25 23.67
N GLN A 228 -2.76 -10.62 23.02
CA GLN A 228 -4.18 -10.92 23.24
C GLN A 228 -4.66 -12.17 22.48
N THR A 229 -4.20 -12.35 21.24
CA THR A 229 -4.81 -13.34 20.31
C THR A 229 -3.81 -14.27 19.63
N ARG A 230 -2.51 -14.10 19.87
CA ARG A 230 -1.41 -14.78 19.15
C ARG A 230 -1.39 -14.55 17.63
N GLN A 231 -2.12 -13.54 17.18
CA GLN A 231 -2.07 -13.05 15.80
C GLN A 231 -1.17 -11.82 15.71
N ARG A 232 -0.55 -11.62 14.56
CA ARG A 232 0.42 -10.55 14.29
C ARG A 232 -0.07 -9.65 13.16
N LEU A 233 0.64 -8.57 12.88
CA LEU A 233 0.53 -7.91 11.58
C LEU A 233 1.26 -8.78 10.54
N ASP A 234 0.59 -9.13 9.44
CA ASP A 234 1.15 -9.99 8.40
C ASP A 234 1.54 -9.19 7.15
N LEU A 235 0.80 -8.12 6.83
CA LEU A 235 1.08 -7.24 5.68
C LEU A 235 0.92 -5.76 6.05
N LEU A 236 1.97 -4.98 5.81
CA LEU A 236 1.92 -3.52 5.82
C LEU A 236 2.07 -3.01 4.38
N ALA A 237 1.00 -2.44 3.82
CA ALA A 237 0.99 -1.90 2.47
C ALA A 237 1.22 -0.39 2.51
N VAL A 238 2.32 0.09 1.91
CA VAL A 238 2.68 1.50 1.85
C VAL A 238 2.42 2.00 0.42
N LEU A 239 1.38 2.80 0.25
CA LEU A 239 1.04 3.42 -1.04
C LEU A 239 1.83 4.72 -1.18
N GLN A 240 2.58 4.91 -2.26
CA GLN A 240 3.56 5.99 -2.35
C GLN A 240 3.52 6.78 -3.65
N PHE A 241 3.66 8.09 -3.49
CA PHE A 241 4.13 9.00 -4.52
C PHE A 241 5.43 9.63 -3.99
N ASN A 242 6.48 8.80 -3.91
CA ASN A 242 7.73 9.15 -3.25
C ASN A 242 8.85 9.35 -4.28
N PRO A 243 9.41 10.56 -4.41
CA PRO A 243 10.52 10.82 -5.33
C PRO A 243 11.88 10.42 -4.75
N LYS A 244 11.95 9.99 -3.49
CA LYS A 244 13.16 9.51 -2.82
C LYS A 244 12.87 8.18 -2.11
N PRO A 245 12.48 7.10 -2.85
CA PRO A 245 12.15 5.79 -2.28
C PRO A 245 13.34 5.16 -1.54
N GLU A 246 14.56 5.47 -1.96
CA GLU A 246 15.80 4.99 -1.35
C GLU A 246 16.36 5.94 -0.26
N HIS A 247 15.58 6.94 0.19
CA HIS A 247 16.05 7.89 1.20
C HIS A 247 16.34 7.19 2.54
N ARG A 248 17.39 7.64 3.24
CA ARG A 248 17.85 7.08 4.53
C ARG A 248 16.75 6.95 5.58
N ALA A 249 15.74 7.84 5.58
CA ALA A 249 14.65 7.78 6.54
C ALA A 249 13.83 6.48 6.44
N PHE A 250 13.62 5.97 5.22
CA PHE A 250 12.96 4.68 5.00
C PHE A 250 13.82 3.54 5.52
N ARG A 251 15.12 3.58 5.22
CA ARG A 251 16.09 2.59 5.72
C ARG A 251 16.14 2.55 7.25
N ASP A 252 16.16 3.70 7.93
CA ASP A 252 16.17 3.77 9.39
C ASP A 252 14.93 3.12 10.01
N VAL A 253 13.76 3.36 9.40
CA VAL A 253 12.49 2.81 9.86
C VAL A 253 12.44 1.30 9.62
N VAL A 254 12.91 0.83 8.47
CA VAL A 254 13.08 -0.61 8.20
C VAL A 254 14.00 -1.25 9.23
N ASN A 255 15.13 -0.61 9.55
CA ASN A 255 16.05 -1.11 10.57
C ASN A 255 15.39 -1.19 11.95
N GLY A 256 14.62 -0.18 12.36
CA GLY A 256 13.89 -0.21 13.63
C GLY A 256 12.77 -1.26 13.67
N PHE A 257 12.09 -1.46 12.54
CA PHE A 257 10.95 -2.38 12.43
C PHE A 257 11.37 -3.85 12.37
N TYR A 258 12.48 -4.17 11.68
CA TYR A 258 12.99 -5.52 11.49
C TYR A 258 14.25 -5.86 12.30
N GLY A 259 14.87 -4.89 12.97
CA GLY A 259 16.12 -5.06 13.74
C GLY A 259 15.98 -5.99 14.95
N GLU A 260 17.11 -6.40 15.53
CA GLU A 260 17.25 -7.42 16.60
C GLU A 260 16.59 -7.09 17.98
N TYR A 261 15.56 -6.25 18.01
CA TYR A 261 14.65 -6.14 19.16
C TYR A 261 13.48 -7.13 19.07
N LEU A 262 13.51 -8.12 18.17
CA LEU A 262 12.42 -9.08 17.91
C LEU A 262 11.97 -9.89 19.13
N ALA A 263 12.78 -10.00 20.19
CA ALA A 263 12.32 -10.54 21.48
C ALA A 263 11.25 -9.65 22.15
N TYR A 264 11.24 -8.34 21.86
CA TYR A 264 10.32 -7.33 22.38
C TYR A 264 9.19 -6.94 21.40
N THR A 265 9.27 -7.31 20.12
CA THR A 265 8.27 -6.94 19.09
C THR A 265 7.67 -8.14 18.34
N PRO A 266 7.15 -9.16 19.04
CA PRO A 266 6.62 -10.38 18.38
C PRO A 266 5.45 -10.12 17.44
N GLY A 267 4.73 -9.00 17.62
CA GLY A 267 3.59 -8.62 16.79
C GLY A 267 3.92 -8.25 15.34
N VAL A 268 5.19 -7.97 15.02
CA VAL A 268 5.61 -7.58 13.66
C VAL A 268 6.70 -8.48 13.06
N ARG A 269 7.17 -9.49 13.81
CA ARG A 269 8.37 -10.30 13.49
C ARG A 269 8.46 -10.80 12.05
N ASP A 270 7.35 -11.27 11.49
CA ASP A 270 7.28 -11.81 10.13
C ASP A 270 6.34 -10.98 9.23
N THR A 271 6.17 -9.70 9.54
CA THR A 271 5.38 -8.78 8.70
C THR A 271 6.06 -8.63 7.34
N ILE A 272 5.28 -8.69 6.27
CA ILE A 272 5.72 -8.31 4.93
C ILE A 272 5.40 -6.83 4.74
N THR A 273 6.40 -6.01 4.41
CA THR A 273 6.15 -4.62 4.03
C THR A 273 6.22 -4.50 2.51
N VAL A 274 5.13 -4.06 1.89
CA VAL A 274 5.05 -3.80 0.44
C VAL A 274 5.01 -2.30 0.21
N PHE A 275 6.05 -1.77 -0.41
CA PHE A 275 6.12 -0.40 -0.91
C PHE A 275 5.64 -0.39 -2.36
N CYS A 276 4.48 0.24 -2.60
CA CYS A 276 3.93 0.46 -3.93
C CYS A 276 4.10 1.93 -4.30
N ASN A 277 5.20 2.23 -5.00
CA ASN A 277 5.52 3.57 -5.47
C ASN A 277 5.10 3.76 -6.93
N THR A 278 4.92 5.02 -7.33
CA THR A 278 4.76 5.35 -8.75
C THR A 278 6.03 5.08 -9.55
N SER A 279 5.91 4.97 -10.88
CA SER A 279 7.06 4.68 -11.76
C SER A 279 7.95 5.89 -12.01
N GLY A 280 9.16 5.64 -12.54
CA GLY A 280 10.18 6.63 -12.91
C GLY A 280 9.72 7.69 -13.92
N GLU A 281 8.61 7.46 -14.62
CA GLU A 281 7.99 8.41 -15.53
C GLU A 281 7.18 9.50 -14.79
N SER A 282 6.97 9.36 -13.48
CA SER A 282 6.16 10.29 -12.68
C SER A 282 6.80 11.68 -12.55
N SER A 283 5.95 12.69 -12.36
CA SER A 283 6.38 14.08 -12.19
C SER A 283 5.39 14.87 -11.33
N GLY A 284 5.78 16.08 -10.90
CA GLY A 284 4.86 17.00 -10.22
C GLY A 284 5.32 17.51 -8.87
N ILE A 285 6.50 17.09 -8.40
CA ILE A 285 7.10 17.60 -7.17
C ILE A 285 8.00 18.77 -7.52
N VAL A 286 7.72 19.91 -6.90
CA VAL A 286 8.56 21.11 -7.00
C VAL A 286 9.73 20.93 -6.03
N GLY A 287 10.96 20.90 -6.54
CA GLY A 287 12.17 20.91 -5.71
C GLY A 287 13.45 20.82 -6.55
N ASN A 288 14.55 21.28 -5.97
CA ASN A 288 15.85 21.43 -6.63
C ASN A 288 16.71 20.15 -6.60
N GLY A 289 16.13 19.01 -6.23
CA GLY A 289 16.84 17.74 -6.03
C GLY A 289 16.73 16.78 -7.20
N THR A 290 17.68 15.83 -7.27
CA THR A 290 17.55 14.64 -8.12
C THR A 290 16.45 13.75 -7.56
N PHE A 291 15.28 13.79 -8.20
CA PHE A 291 14.17 12.89 -7.90
C PHE A 291 14.32 11.58 -8.69
N SER A 292 14.07 10.46 -8.02
CA SER A 292 14.02 9.12 -8.62
C SER A 292 12.76 8.41 -8.16
N PHE A 293 11.72 8.39 -8.99
CA PHE A 293 10.55 7.55 -8.75
C PHE A 293 10.83 6.08 -9.15
N GLY A 294 9.88 5.20 -8.87
CA GLY A 294 10.03 3.75 -9.04
C GLY A 294 10.47 3.08 -7.75
N HIS A 295 11.20 1.96 -7.88
CA HIS A 295 11.72 1.20 -6.73
C HIS A 295 10.66 0.79 -5.72
N SER A 296 9.45 0.48 -6.21
CA SER A 296 8.52 -0.35 -5.44
C SER A 296 9.27 -1.57 -4.92
N SER A 297 8.95 -2.03 -3.72
CA SER A 297 9.72 -3.11 -3.10
C SER A 297 8.91 -3.93 -2.12
N VAL A 298 9.41 -5.13 -1.85
CA VAL A 298 8.89 -6.05 -0.83
C VAL A 298 10.01 -6.31 0.15
N VAL A 299 9.78 -5.96 1.42
CA VAL A 299 10.74 -6.15 2.52
C VAL A 299 10.19 -7.20 3.46
N ILE A 300 11.04 -8.18 3.78
CA ILE A 300 10.77 -9.23 4.76
C ILE A 300 12.00 -9.44 5.65
N HIS A 301 11.81 -10.05 6.81
CA HIS A 301 12.94 -10.36 7.70
C HIS A 301 13.90 -11.37 7.06
N GLN A 302 15.21 -11.27 7.37
CA GLN A 302 16.24 -12.16 6.82
C GLN A 302 16.04 -13.67 7.11
N SER A 303 15.22 -14.02 8.11
CA SER A 303 14.86 -15.41 8.43
C SER A 303 14.20 -16.16 7.27
N HIS A 304 13.59 -15.44 6.31
CA HIS A 304 12.97 -16.02 5.13
C HIS A 304 13.98 -16.51 4.08
N LYS A 305 15.27 -16.12 4.19
CA LYS A 305 16.39 -16.61 3.37
C LYS A 305 16.16 -16.53 1.86
N ILE A 306 16.08 -15.32 1.31
CA ILE A 306 16.12 -15.10 -0.14
C ILE A 306 17.58 -14.83 -0.54
N GLY A 307 18.10 -15.57 -1.53
CA GLY A 307 19.44 -15.34 -2.04
C GLY A 307 19.53 -14.03 -2.84
N PRO A 308 20.67 -13.32 -2.81
CA PRO A 308 20.86 -12.13 -3.63
C PRO A 308 20.70 -12.49 -5.10
N THR A 309 20.00 -11.64 -5.85
CA THR A 309 19.70 -11.84 -7.27
C THR A 309 19.71 -10.48 -7.94
N THR A 310 20.27 -10.39 -9.14
CA THR A 310 20.23 -9.19 -9.97
C THR A 310 19.64 -9.57 -11.32
N ASP A 311 18.50 -8.97 -11.64
CA ASP A 311 17.76 -9.11 -12.89
C ASP A 311 17.50 -7.70 -13.46
N PRO A 312 17.35 -7.52 -14.79
CA PRO A 312 17.03 -6.22 -15.36
C PRO A 312 15.76 -5.55 -14.78
N GLU A 313 14.80 -6.34 -14.30
CA GLU A 313 13.53 -5.83 -13.78
C GLU A 313 13.50 -5.73 -12.24
N PHE A 314 14.40 -6.43 -11.53
CA PHE A 314 14.43 -6.44 -10.06
C PHE A 314 15.79 -6.85 -9.47
N GLU A 315 16.00 -6.49 -8.21
CA GLU A 315 17.16 -6.87 -7.42
C GLU A 315 16.70 -7.39 -6.05
N VAL A 316 17.39 -8.40 -5.53
CA VAL A 316 17.27 -8.82 -4.13
C VAL A 316 18.52 -8.36 -3.39
N ASP A 317 18.34 -7.43 -2.45
CA ASP A 317 19.38 -6.86 -1.62
C ASP A 317 19.00 -6.90 -0.12
N ASP A 318 19.92 -6.46 0.74
CA ASP A 318 19.74 -6.38 2.20
C ASP A 318 19.55 -4.94 2.69
N PHE A 319 19.16 -4.04 1.78
CA PHE A 319 19.02 -2.60 2.02
C PHE A 319 20.26 -1.97 2.70
N GLY A 320 21.46 -2.43 2.32
CA GLY A 320 22.72 -1.91 2.82
C GLY A 320 23.09 -2.49 4.19
N GLY A 321 23.05 -3.81 4.31
CA GLY A 321 23.46 -4.58 5.51
C GLY A 321 22.43 -4.65 6.64
N LEU A 322 21.16 -4.38 6.37
CA LEU A 322 20.08 -4.56 7.36
C LEU A 322 19.67 -6.03 7.49
N PRO A 323 19.05 -6.46 8.61
CA PRO A 323 18.60 -7.84 8.80
C PRO A 323 17.30 -8.16 8.03
N VAL A 324 17.26 -7.79 6.76
CA VAL A 324 16.10 -7.95 5.86
C VAL A 324 16.52 -8.57 4.54
N CYS A 325 15.55 -9.15 3.84
CA CYS A 325 15.63 -9.38 2.41
C CYS A 325 14.67 -8.40 1.74
N ARG A 326 15.17 -7.61 0.79
CA ARG A 326 14.38 -6.66 0.01
C ARG A 326 14.39 -7.07 -1.46
N LEU A 327 13.22 -7.41 -1.99
CA LEU A 327 12.99 -7.47 -3.43
C LEU A 327 12.66 -6.05 -3.91
N ARG A 328 13.61 -5.38 -4.54
CA ARG A 328 13.47 -4.03 -5.08
C ARG A 328 13.27 -4.07 -6.58
N PHE A 329 12.23 -3.42 -7.07
CA PHE A 329 11.93 -3.33 -8.48
C PHE A 329 12.70 -2.20 -9.18
N GLY A 330 12.78 -2.25 -10.51
CA GLY A 330 13.34 -1.18 -11.32
C GLY A 330 12.53 0.11 -11.28
N THR A 331 12.86 1.07 -12.13
CA THR A 331 12.12 2.35 -12.23
C THR A 331 11.02 2.34 -13.29
N ALA A 332 11.05 1.40 -14.23
CA ALA A 332 10.13 1.37 -15.35
C ALA A 332 8.65 1.20 -14.92
N THR A 333 7.73 1.66 -15.76
CA THR A 333 6.31 1.35 -15.62
C THR A 333 6.07 -0.15 -15.81
N ARG A 334 5.64 -0.81 -14.74
CA ARG A 334 5.48 -2.27 -14.67
C ARG A 334 4.38 -2.66 -13.68
N LEU A 335 3.77 -3.81 -13.91
CA LEU A 335 3.00 -4.54 -12.91
C LEU A 335 3.81 -5.75 -12.44
N TYR A 336 4.03 -5.87 -11.14
CA TYR A 336 4.77 -6.99 -10.56
C TYR A 336 3.81 -7.91 -9.82
N TYR A 337 3.63 -9.13 -10.32
CA TYR A 337 2.77 -10.15 -9.74
C TYR A 337 3.61 -11.22 -9.05
N PHE A 338 3.46 -11.39 -7.74
CA PHE A 338 4.28 -12.27 -6.90
C PHE A 338 3.45 -12.90 -5.77
N ASN A 339 3.99 -13.91 -5.10
CA ASN A 339 3.37 -14.46 -3.88
C ASN A 339 3.86 -13.76 -2.61
N LEU A 340 3.00 -13.66 -1.61
CA LEU A 340 3.40 -13.24 -0.26
C LEU A 340 3.94 -14.46 0.51
N PRO A 341 5.15 -14.39 1.10
CA PRO A 341 5.71 -15.51 1.85
C PRO A 341 4.98 -15.68 3.19
N LEU A 342 4.20 -16.75 3.33
CA LEU A 342 3.58 -17.12 4.61
C LEU A 342 4.61 -17.86 5.48
N PHE A 343 4.86 -17.37 6.68
CA PHE A 343 5.70 -18.07 7.66
C PHE A 343 4.83 -18.87 8.64
N HIS A 344 5.05 -20.19 8.69
CA HIS A 344 4.45 -21.08 9.68
C HIS A 344 5.54 -21.59 10.63
N GLU A 345 5.52 -21.12 11.89
CA GLU A 345 6.54 -21.43 12.90
C GLU A 345 6.51 -22.90 13.38
N LEU A 346 5.39 -23.61 13.20
CA LEU A 346 5.18 -24.96 13.73
C LEU A 346 5.68 -26.11 12.86
N ASP A 347 6.09 -25.87 11.61
CA ASP A 347 6.69 -26.90 10.78
C ASP A 347 8.08 -26.48 10.27
N PRO A 348 9.17 -27.05 10.82
CA PRO A 348 10.54 -26.73 10.43
C PRO A 348 10.84 -27.07 8.95
N ARG A 349 10.00 -27.88 8.28
CA ARG A 349 10.07 -28.19 6.84
C ARG A 349 9.16 -27.31 5.97
N THR A 350 8.19 -26.60 6.55
CA THR A 350 7.40 -25.56 5.82
C THR A 350 8.11 -24.23 5.72
N THR A 351 9.27 -24.09 6.38
CA THR A 351 10.13 -22.94 6.16
C THR A 351 10.60 -22.93 4.71
N ARG A 352 10.32 -21.82 4.01
CA ARG A 352 10.66 -21.50 2.62
C ARG A 352 9.55 -21.81 1.60
N VAL A 353 8.38 -21.19 1.73
CA VAL A 353 7.75 -20.67 0.50
C VAL A 353 8.53 -19.40 0.16
N PRO A 354 9.47 -19.44 -0.82
CA PRO A 354 10.22 -18.25 -1.17
C PRO A 354 9.26 -17.21 -1.77
N LEU A 355 9.58 -15.93 -1.54
CA LEU A 355 9.08 -14.86 -2.37
C LEU A 355 9.45 -15.15 -3.82
N LYS A 356 8.46 -15.25 -4.69
CA LYS A 356 8.58 -15.63 -6.09
C LYS A 356 7.78 -14.68 -6.95
N ILE A 357 8.44 -14.11 -7.94
CA ILE A 357 7.78 -13.38 -9.02
C ILE A 357 7.10 -14.40 -9.93
N HIS A 358 5.80 -14.23 -10.14
CA HIS A 358 4.98 -15.04 -11.02
C HIS A 358 4.76 -14.40 -12.38
N GLY A 359 4.96 -13.08 -12.50
CA GLY A 359 4.90 -12.37 -13.77
C GLY A 359 5.24 -10.90 -13.61
N ILE A 360 5.87 -10.34 -14.64
CA ILE A 360 6.11 -8.91 -14.78
C ILE A 360 5.40 -8.48 -16.06
N PHE A 361 4.61 -7.42 -15.99
CA PHE A 361 3.85 -6.92 -17.14
C PHE A 361 4.33 -5.53 -17.50
N ARG A 362 4.49 -5.27 -18.80
CA ARG A 362 4.81 -3.96 -19.36
C ARG A 362 3.63 -3.41 -20.14
N PRO A 363 3.48 -2.08 -20.24
CA PRO A 363 2.47 -1.49 -21.10
C PRO A 363 2.82 -1.75 -22.58
N GLU A 364 1.82 -2.08 -23.38
CA GLU A 364 1.89 -2.22 -24.84
C GLU A 364 0.62 -1.61 -25.43
N GLY A 365 0.70 -0.33 -25.84
CA GLY A 365 -0.49 0.47 -26.16
C GLY A 365 -1.42 0.57 -24.94
N ASP A 366 -2.69 0.21 -25.12
CA ASP A 366 -3.70 0.22 -24.06
C ASP A 366 -3.77 -1.11 -23.27
N GLN A 367 -2.88 -2.07 -23.56
CA GLN A 367 -2.85 -3.39 -22.94
C GLN A 367 -1.58 -3.63 -22.11
N TRP A 368 -1.59 -4.74 -21.38
CA TRP A 368 -0.48 -5.18 -20.53
C TRP A 368 0.05 -6.52 -21.02
N GLN A 369 1.29 -6.52 -21.51
CA GLN A 369 1.94 -7.72 -21.99
C GLN A 369 2.87 -8.28 -20.92
N ARG A 370 2.77 -9.58 -20.65
CA ARG A 370 3.71 -10.27 -19.77
C ARG A 370 5.08 -10.34 -20.44
N ILE A 371 6.12 -9.94 -19.73
CA ILE A 371 7.51 -10.13 -20.15
C ILE A 371 7.84 -11.62 -20.02
N GLU A 372 8.24 -12.24 -21.13
CA GLU A 372 8.75 -13.61 -21.10
C GLU A 372 10.13 -13.63 -20.45
N GLU A 373 10.34 -14.53 -19.48
CA GLU A 373 11.66 -14.77 -18.93
C GLU A 373 12.56 -15.28 -20.06
N THR A 374 13.55 -14.50 -20.49
CA THR A 374 14.63 -15.01 -21.33
C THR A 374 15.33 -16.12 -20.54
N GLY A 375 15.03 -17.37 -20.87
CA GLY A 375 15.43 -18.55 -20.10
C GLY A 375 16.94 -18.63 -19.85
N LYS A 376 17.38 -18.12 -18.70
CA LYS A 376 18.68 -18.40 -18.07
C LYS A 376 18.59 -18.24 -16.56
N MET A 377 17.78 -19.08 -15.91
CA MET A 377 18.08 -19.51 -14.53
C MET A 377 18.55 -20.96 -14.63
N GLN A 378 19.86 -21.15 -14.81
CA GLN A 378 20.48 -22.42 -14.46
C GLN A 378 20.50 -22.52 -12.93
N MET A 379 20.14 -23.72 -12.47
CA MET A 379 19.86 -24.14 -11.08
C MET A 379 20.79 -23.61 -10.01
#